data_AF-A0A8T2RTG2-F1
#
_entry.id   AF-A0A8T2RTG2-F1
#
_cell.length_a   1.000
_cell.length_b   1.000
_cell.length_c   1.000
_cell.angle_alpha   90.00
_cell.angle_beta   90.00
_cell.angle_gamma   90.00
#
_symmetry.space_group_name_H-M   'P 1'
#
loop_
_entity.id
_entity.type
_entity.pdbx_description
1 polymer ?
#
loop_
_entity_poly.entity_id
_entity_poly.type
_entity_poly.pdbx_seq_one_letter_code
_entity_poly.pdbx_strand_id
1 'polypeptide(L)'
;MGMGVSGGEEGARYGPSLMPGGTPEAYEYIKDIVVKIAAQVNDGPCVTYIGEGGAGNFVKMVHNGIEYGDMQLISEAYDVLKSVGGLTNKELARTFSEWNKGELESFLIEITADIFRVKDDKGEGELVDKILDKTGMKGTGKWTVQQAAELSVAAPTIACSLDSRFLSGLKEEREAAAEVFRKAGVGDILITKEVDKEQLINDVRKALYASKICSYAQGMNIIRAKSIEKGWNLNLGEISRIWKGGCIIRAVFLDRIKAAYDRNPKLASLLIDPEFAKEMVERQESWRRVVSLAISVGISTPGMSSSLAYFDSYRRSRLPANLLQAQRDYFGAHTYERIDASGSFHTEWSKIAKLQAKF
;
A
#
# COMPACT_ATOMS: atom_id res chain seq x y z
N MET A 1 -21.69 2.52 -19.84
CA MET A 1 -21.32 2.65 -18.41
C MET A 1 -20.07 1.82 -18.15
N GLY A 2 -19.06 2.39 -17.51
CA GLY A 2 -17.92 1.61 -16.99
C GLY A 2 -18.16 1.30 -15.53
N MET A 3 -18.23 0.02 -15.16
CA MET A 3 -18.52 -0.39 -13.78
C MET A 3 -17.45 -1.36 -13.29
N GLY A 4 -16.70 -0.93 -12.29
CA GLY A 4 -15.80 -1.81 -11.56
C GLY A 4 -16.59 -2.84 -10.75
N VAL A 5 -16.15 -4.10 -10.77
CA VAL A 5 -16.73 -5.19 -9.96
C VAL A 5 -15.62 -5.88 -9.18
N SER A 6 -15.78 -6.05 -7.86
CA SER A 6 -14.78 -6.69 -6.99
C SER A 6 -15.44 -7.71 -6.06
N GLY A 7 -14.76 -8.84 -5.83
CA GLY A 7 -15.23 -9.91 -4.94
C GLY A 7 -14.84 -11.34 -5.32
N GLY A 8 -14.15 -11.52 -6.45
CA GLY A 8 -13.83 -12.86 -6.94
C GLY A 8 -15.08 -13.64 -7.37
N GLU A 9 -14.93 -14.95 -7.54
CA GLU A 9 -16.02 -15.83 -7.99
C GLU A 9 -17.15 -15.90 -6.96
N GLU A 10 -16.80 -16.08 -5.69
CA GLU A 10 -17.76 -16.14 -4.59
C GLU A 10 -18.48 -14.81 -4.37
N GLY A 11 -17.75 -13.69 -4.36
CA GLY A 11 -18.36 -12.37 -4.27
C GLY A 11 -19.27 -12.07 -5.46
N ALA A 12 -18.92 -12.48 -6.68
CA ALA A 12 -19.82 -12.34 -7.83
C ALA A 12 -21.13 -13.14 -7.67
N ARG A 13 -21.09 -14.29 -6.97
CA ARG A 13 -22.27 -15.14 -6.74
C ARG A 13 -23.17 -14.63 -5.61
N TYR A 14 -22.59 -14.10 -4.53
CA TYR A 14 -23.31 -13.81 -3.29
C TYR A 14 -23.39 -12.32 -2.92
N GLY A 15 -22.59 -11.46 -3.55
CA GLY A 15 -22.62 -10.02 -3.32
C GLY A 15 -21.25 -9.38 -3.54
N PRO A 16 -21.01 -8.72 -4.69
CA PRO A 16 -19.76 -8.01 -4.94
C PRO A 16 -19.87 -6.54 -4.50
N SER A 17 -18.73 -5.85 -4.50
CA SER A 17 -18.70 -4.39 -4.51
C SER A 17 -18.77 -3.87 -5.95
N LEU A 18 -19.63 -2.89 -6.20
CA LEU A 18 -19.91 -2.34 -7.53
C LEU A 18 -19.60 -0.84 -7.58
N MET A 19 -18.85 -0.43 -8.60
CA MET A 19 -18.34 0.93 -8.77
C MET A 19 -18.77 1.50 -10.13
N PRO A 20 -20.07 1.77 -10.35
CA PRO A 20 -20.57 2.31 -11.62
C PRO A 20 -20.14 3.76 -11.85
N GLY A 21 -19.64 4.05 -13.04
CA GLY A 21 -19.38 5.40 -13.54
C GLY A 21 -19.82 5.58 -15.00
N GLY A 22 -20.17 6.79 -15.38
CA GLY A 22 -20.78 7.09 -16.68
C GLY A 22 -21.82 8.18 -16.53
N THR A 23 -22.85 8.21 -17.37
CA THR A 23 -23.94 9.20 -17.23
C THR A 23 -24.87 8.83 -16.05
N PRO A 24 -25.38 9.80 -15.29
CA PRO A 24 -26.33 9.55 -14.21
C PRO A 24 -27.60 8.82 -14.68
N GLU A 25 -28.10 9.14 -15.87
CA GLU A 25 -29.30 8.53 -16.44
C GLU A 25 -29.10 7.02 -16.65
N ALA A 26 -27.93 6.63 -17.15
CA ALA A 26 -27.60 5.21 -17.34
C ALA A 26 -27.51 4.47 -15.99
N TYR A 27 -27.13 5.14 -14.91
CA TYR A 27 -27.09 4.53 -13.58
C TYR A 27 -28.50 4.28 -13.05
N GLU A 28 -29.39 5.26 -13.18
CA GLU A 28 -30.78 5.11 -12.72
C GLU A 28 -31.50 3.93 -13.42
N TYR A 29 -31.22 3.65 -14.70
CA TYR A 29 -31.78 2.47 -15.39
C TYR A 29 -31.35 1.12 -14.80
N ILE A 30 -30.17 1.02 -14.20
CA ILE A 30 -29.63 -0.26 -13.66
C ILE A 30 -29.64 -0.33 -12.14
N LYS A 31 -29.96 0.79 -11.47
CA LYS A 31 -29.84 0.99 -10.01
C LYS A 31 -30.50 -0.12 -9.21
N ASP A 32 -31.74 -0.46 -9.55
CA ASP A 32 -32.50 -1.49 -8.83
C ASP A 32 -31.85 -2.86 -8.89
N ILE A 33 -31.16 -3.18 -9.99
CA ILE A 33 -30.43 -4.44 -10.14
C ILE A 33 -29.15 -4.39 -9.32
N VAL A 34 -28.32 -3.37 -9.53
CA VAL A 34 -27.00 -3.29 -8.88
C VAL A 34 -27.09 -3.15 -7.36
N VAL A 35 -28.11 -2.47 -6.85
CA VAL A 35 -28.37 -2.37 -5.40
C VAL A 35 -28.75 -3.72 -4.79
N LYS A 36 -29.58 -4.51 -5.48
CA LYS A 36 -30.04 -5.82 -4.99
C LYS A 36 -28.95 -6.89 -5.01
N ILE A 37 -28.07 -6.85 -6.01
CA ILE A 37 -27.02 -7.87 -6.16
C ILE A 37 -25.74 -7.52 -5.40
N ALA A 38 -25.51 -6.26 -5.02
CA ALA A 38 -24.32 -5.86 -4.27
C ALA A 38 -24.29 -6.51 -2.88
N ALA A 39 -23.09 -6.67 -2.32
CA ALA A 39 -22.93 -6.99 -0.91
C ALA A 39 -23.68 -5.99 -0.03
N GLN A 40 -24.21 -6.44 1.10
CA GLN A 40 -24.91 -5.58 2.05
C GLN A 40 -24.06 -5.44 3.31
N VAL A 41 -23.84 -4.19 3.73
CA VAL A 41 -23.22 -3.87 5.02
C VAL A 41 -24.18 -3.03 5.86
N ASN A 42 -23.89 -2.79 7.13
CA ASN A 42 -24.76 -2.01 8.02
C ASN A 42 -25.05 -0.59 7.49
N ASP A 43 -24.14 -0.02 6.69
CA ASP A 43 -24.30 1.30 6.04
C ASP A 43 -24.97 1.21 4.66
N GLY A 44 -25.63 0.10 4.34
CA GLY A 44 -26.33 -0.12 3.08
C GLY A 44 -25.54 -0.93 2.04
N PRO A 45 -26.00 -0.95 0.78
CA PRO A 45 -25.44 -1.80 -0.27
C PRO A 45 -24.05 -1.29 -0.70
N CYS A 46 -23.13 -2.19 -1.02
CA CYS A 46 -21.78 -1.92 -1.52
C CYS A 46 -21.79 -1.47 -3.00
N VAL A 47 -22.64 -0.51 -3.32
CA VAL A 47 -22.70 0.19 -4.61
C VAL A 47 -23.03 1.66 -4.38
N THR A 48 -22.47 2.52 -5.22
CA THR A 48 -22.80 3.95 -5.30
C THR A 48 -22.44 4.47 -6.69
N TYR A 49 -23.14 5.49 -7.18
CA TYR A 49 -22.72 6.16 -8.41
C TYR A 49 -21.42 6.91 -8.14
N ILE A 50 -20.35 6.49 -8.81
CA ILE A 50 -18.99 6.99 -8.54
C ILE A 50 -18.82 8.38 -9.12
N GLY A 51 -19.22 8.57 -10.38
CA GLY A 51 -19.04 9.82 -11.11
C GLY A 51 -19.05 9.62 -12.62
N GLU A 52 -18.76 10.69 -13.34
CA GLU A 52 -18.86 10.72 -14.81
C GLU A 52 -17.78 9.91 -15.53
N GLY A 53 -18.05 9.60 -16.80
CA GLY A 53 -17.08 8.97 -17.70
C GLY A 53 -16.49 7.66 -17.15
N GLY A 54 -15.16 7.61 -17.04
CA GLY A 54 -14.41 6.43 -16.59
C GLY A 54 -14.21 6.29 -15.09
N ALA A 55 -14.88 7.12 -14.26
CA ALA A 55 -14.61 7.19 -12.82
C ALA A 55 -14.72 5.85 -12.09
N GLY A 56 -15.75 5.05 -12.40
CA GLY A 56 -15.95 3.73 -11.81
C GLY A 56 -14.80 2.76 -12.06
N ASN A 57 -14.30 2.71 -13.30
CA ASN A 57 -13.15 1.89 -13.67
C ASN A 57 -11.86 2.41 -13.01
N PHE A 58 -11.71 3.73 -12.89
CA PHE A 58 -10.54 4.33 -12.23
C PHE A 58 -10.49 3.98 -10.74
N VAL A 59 -11.62 4.10 -10.03
CA VAL A 59 -11.73 3.69 -8.63
C VAL A 59 -11.42 2.20 -8.46
N LYS A 60 -11.91 1.34 -9.37
CA LYS A 60 -11.59 -0.09 -9.33
C LYS A 60 -10.11 -0.40 -9.60
N MET A 61 -9.48 0.36 -10.50
CA MET A 61 -8.05 0.25 -10.75
C MET A 61 -7.27 0.55 -9.47
N VAL A 62 -7.57 1.67 -8.79
CA VAL A 62 -6.91 2.04 -7.53
C VAL A 62 -7.20 1.03 -6.42
N HIS A 63 -8.43 0.50 -6.31
CA HIS A 63 -8.74 -0.62 -5.41
C HIS A 63 -7.75 -1.78 -5.59
N ASN A 64 -7.47 -2.19 -6.84
CA ASN A 64 -6.50 -3.27 -7.08
C ASN A 64 -5.06 -2.86 -6.79
N GLY A 65 -4.71 -1.58 -6.92
CA GLY A 65 -3.42 -1.07 -6.44
C GLY A 65 -3.28 -1.20 -4.92
N ILE A 66 -4.31 -0.82 -4.16
CA ILE A 66 -4.35 -0.99 -2.70
C ILE A 66 -4.29 -2.48 -2.32
N GLU A 67 -5.03 -3.34 -3.03
CA GLU A 67 -4.99 -4.79 -2.86
C GLU A 67 -3.57 -5.36 -3.02
N TYR A 68 -2.83 -4.90 -4.02
CA TYR A 68 -1.43 -5.33 -4.22
C TYR A 68 -0.54 -4.89 -3.06
N GLY A 69 -0.73 -3.66 -2.57
CA GLY A 69 -0.05 -3.15 -1.38
C GLY A 69 -0.35 -4.00 -0.13
N ASP A 70 -1.63 -4.29 0.14
CA ASP A 70 -2.05 -5.08 1.31
C ASP A 70 -1.46 -6.50 1.25
N MET A 71 -1.54 -7.18 0.11
CA MET A 71 -0.95 -8.51 -0.07
C MET A 71 0.56 -8.53 0.15
N GLN A 72 1.27 -7.51 -0.35
CA GLN A 72 2.72 -7.39 -0.19
C GLN A 72 3.10 -7.11 1.27
N LEU A 73 2.36 -6.24 1.97
CA LEU A 73 2.61 -5.98 3.39
C LEU A 73 2.37 -7.21 4.26
N ILE A 74 1.34 -8.00 3.92
CA ILE A 74 1.03 -9.27 4.59
C ILE A 74 2.13 -10.31 4.33
N SER A 75 2.65 -10.41 3.09
CA SER A 75 3.73 -11.34 2.79
C SER A 75 5.04 -10.95 3.48
N GLU A 76 5.34 -9.66 3.61
CA GLU A 76 6.50 -9.17 4.38
C GLU A 76 6.35 -9.47 5.88
N ALA A 77 5.14 -9.28 6.44
CA ALA A 77 4.86 -9.67 7.82
C ALA A 77 5.08 -11.17 8.04
N TYR A 78 4.61 -12.01 7.11
CA TYR A 78 4.86 -13.44 7.10
C TYR A 78 6.36 -13.77 7.08
N ASP A 79 7.12 -13.20 6.15
CA ASP A 79 8.53 -13.52 5.98
C ASP A 79 9.36 -13.09 7.20
N VAL A 80 9.10 -11.91 7.77
CA VAL A 80 9.77 -11.49 9.01
C VAL A 80 9.47 -12.47 10.16
N LEU A 81 8.20 -12.87 10.33
CA LEU A 81 7.82 -13.79 11.40
C LEU A 81 8.40 -15.21 11.22
N LYS A 82 8.44 -15.70 9.98
CA LYS A 82 8.97 -17.03 9.67
C LYS A 82 10.50 -17.05 9.71
N SER A 83 11.14 -16.16 8.96
CA SER A 83 12.59 -16.17 8.74
C SER A 83 13.37 -15.59 9.91
N VAL A 84 12.84 -14.55 10.59
CA VAL A 84 13.48 -13.94 11.76
C VAL A 84 12.93 -14.51 13.06
N GLY A 85 11.60 -14.61 13.17
CA GLY A 85 10.93 -15.11 14.37
C GLY A 85 10.95 -16.62 14.54
N GLY A 86 11.28 -17.39 13.50
CA GLY A 86 11.26 -18.84 13.52
C GLY A 86 9.87 -19.40 13.85
N LEU A 87 8.80 -18.74 13.40
CA LEU A 87 7.43 -19.24 13.57
C LEU A 87 7.16 -20.36 12.56
N THR A 88 6.54 -21.43 13.06
CA THR A 88 5.97 -22.50 12.24
C THR A 88 4.68 -22.04 11.56
N ASN A 89 4.25 -22.73 10.50
CA ASN A 89 2.96 -22.43 9.82
C ASN A 89 1.77 -22.51 10.79
N LYS A 90 1.82 -23.41 11.79
CA LYS A 90 0.81 -23.49 12.85
C LYS A 90 0.77 -22.24 13.74
N GLU A 91 1.93 -21.69 14.11
CA GLU A 91 2.04 -20.45 14.89
C GLU A 91 1.63 -19.24 14.05
N LEU A 92 2.00 -19.20 12.76
CA LEU A 92 1.54 -18.18 11.81
C LEU A 92 0.02 -18.20 11.67
N ALA A 93 -0.59 -19.36 11.45
CA ALA A 93 -2.05 -19.51 11.37
C ALA A 93 -2.75 -18.96 12.62
N ARG A 94 -2.23 -19.29 13.82
CA ARG A 94 -2.75 -18.76 15.10
C ARG A 94 -2.59 -17.25 15.19
N THR A 95 -1.41 -16.73 14.84
CA THR A 95 -1.08 -15.31 14.90
C THR A 95 -1.99 -14.48 14.00
N PHE A 96 -2.14 -14.87 12.73
CA PHE A 96 -3.01 -14.18 11.78
C PHE A 96 -4.49 -14.32 12.15
N SER A 97 -4.91 -15.46 12.71
CA SER A 97 -6.27 -15.60 13.24
C SER A 97 -6.55 -14.68 14.42
N GLU A 98 -5.56 -14.45 15.27
CA GLU A 98 -5.71 -13.51 16.38
C GLU A 98 -5.73 -12.05 15.89
N TRP A 99 -4.88 -11.70 14.92
CA TRP A 99 -4.92 -10.40 14.27
C TRP A 99 -6.27 -10.12 13.60
N ASN A 100 -6.91 -11.16 13.04
CA ASN A 100 -8.22 -11.05 12.41
C ASN A 100 -9.38 -10.81 13.38
N LYS A 101 -9.17 -10.83 14.69
CA LYS A 101 -10.19 -10.50 15.70
C LYS A 101 -10.11 -9.06 16.20
N GLY A 102 -9.17 -8.27 15.66
CA GLY A 102 -8.88 -6.92 16.12
C GLY A 102 -8.78 -5.93 14.97
N GLU A 103 -7.89 -4.94 15.11
CA GLU A 103 -7.77 -3.84 14.15
C GLU A 103 -7.40 -4.25 12.72
N LEU A 104 -6.85 -5.45 12.54
CA LEU A 104 -6.48 -6.02 11.24
C LEU A 104 -7.58 -6.91 10.63
N GLU A 105 -8.75 -7.03 11.26
CA GLU A 105 -9.88 -7.80 10.74
C GLU A 105 -10.16 -7.42 9.27
N SER A 106 -9.89 -8.38 8.39
CA SER A 106 -10.01 -8.22 6.95
C SER A 106 -9.97 -9.56 6.23
N PHE A 107 -10.59 -9.60 5.05
CA PHE A 107 -10.61 -10.82 4.24
C PHE A 107 -9.21 -11.33 3.90
N LEU A 108 -8.26 -10.45 3.60
CA LEU A 108 -6.89 -10.88 3.27
C LEU A 108 -6.15 -11.50 4.46
N ILE A 109 -6.41 -11.04 5.69
CA ILE A 109 -5.82 -11.63 6.91
C ILE A 109 -6.48 -12.97 7.23
N GLU A 110 -7.81 -13.06 7.07
CA GLU A 110 -8.60 -14.28 7.20
C GLU A 110 -8.07 -15.40 6.30
N ILE A 111 -8.03 -15.18 4.98
CA ILE A 111 -7.56 -16.20 4.04
C ILE A 111 -6.08 -16.54 4.25
N THR A 112 -5.27 -15.59 4.71
CA THR A 112 -3.85 -15.85 5.02
C THR A 112 -3.72 -16.82 6.19
N ALA A 113 -4.54 -16.68 7.24
CA ALA A 113 -4.56 -17.63 8.35
C ALA A 113 -4.98 -19.04 7.90
N ASP A 114 -5.94 -19.14 6.97
CA ASP A 114 -6.40 -20.43 6.42
C ASP A 114 -5.37 -21.07 5.50
N ILE A 115 -4.68 -20.28 4.66
CA ILE A 115 -3.60 -20.75 3.79
C ILE A 115 -2.52 -21.49 4.59
N PHE A 116 -2.14 -20.96 5.77
CA PHE A 116 -1.15 -21.62 6.63
C PHE A 116 -1.61 -22.97 7.23
N ARG A 117 -2.89 -23.32 7.11
CA ARG A 117 -3.44 -24.60 7.59
C ARG A 117 -3.56 -25.66 6.50
N VAL A 118 -3.54 -25.25 5.23
CA VAL A 118 -3.74 -26.15 4.11
C VAL A 118 -2.56 -27.10 3.99
N LYS A 119 -2.82 -28.39 4.15
CA LYS A 119 -1.83 -29.45 3.95
C LYS A 119 -1.60 -29.68 2.47
N ASP A 120 -0.37 -30.05 2.13
CA ASP A 120 -0.06 -30.53 0.78
C ASP A 120 -0.73 -31.90 0.58
N ASP A 121 -1.46 -32.07 -0.52
CA ASP A 121 -2.11 -33.33 -0.88
C ASP A 121 -1.15 -34.31 -1.55
N LYS A 122 0.06 -33.85 -1.91
CA LYS A 122 1.10 -34.63 -2.60
C LYS A 122 2.27 -35.02 -1.71
N GLY A 123 2.32 -34.58 -0.45
CA GLY A 123 3.47 -34.82 0.42
C GLY A 123 3.32 -34.29 1.83
N GLU A 124 4.42 -34.31 2.57
CA GLU A 124 4.45 -33.80 3.95
C GLU A 124 4.61 -32.27 3.99
N GLY A 125 3.95 -31.67 4.98
CA GLY A 125 3.98 -30.23 5.26
C GLY A 125 2.73 -29.49 4.82
N GLU A 126 2.79 -28.17 4.85
CA GLU A 126 1.74 -27.28 4.35
C GLU A 126 1.98 -26.92 2.88
N LEU A 127 0.88 -26.75 2.13
CA LEU A 127 0.90 -26.45 0.70
C LEU A 127 1.66 -25.16 0.40
N VAL A 128 1.55 -24.14 1.25
CA VAL A 128 2.20 -22.83 1.06
C VAL A 128 3.72 -22.94 0.88
N ASP A 129 4.35 -23.91 1.53
CA ASP A 129 5.81 -24.13 1.44
C ASP A 129 6.22 -24.88 0.16
N LYS A 130 5.25 -25.39 -0.60
CA LYS A 130 5.44 -26.06 -1.89
C LYS A 130 5.09 -25.18 -3.08
N ILE A 131 4.46 -24.03 -2.84
CA ILE A 131 4.09 -23.09 -3.89
C ILE A 131 5.35 -22.37 -4.38
N LEU A 132 5.54 -22.36 -5.71
CA LEU A 132 6.62 -21.61 -6.34
C LEU A 132 6.48 -20.11 -6.03
N ASP A 133 7.54 -19.49 -5.53
CA ASP A 133 7.65 -18.07 -5.18
C ASP A 133 7.79 -17.16 -6.42
N LYS A 134 6.91 -17.36 -7.40
CA LYS A 134 6.88 -16.65 -8.69
C LYS A 134 5.45 -16.17 -8.93
N THR A 135 5.24 -14.86 -8.82
CA THR A 135 3.89 -14.29 -8.92
C THR A 135 3.60 -13.75 -10.32
N GLY A 136 2.41 -14.02 -10.84
CA GLY A 136 1.89 -13.37 -12.04
C GLY A 136 1.19 -12.04 -11.72
N MET A 137 0.88 -11.25 -12.75
CA MET A 137 0.03 -10.07 -12.63
C MET A 137 -0.84 -9.86 -13.88
N LYS A 138 -2.06 -9.36 -13.67
CA LYS A 138 -3.03 -9.09 -14.76
C LYS A 138 -3.05 -7.63 -15.22
N GLY A 139 -2.12 -6.79 -14.74
CA GLY A 139 -1.88 -5.43 -15.24
C GLY A 139 -2.52 -4.27 -14.45
N THR A 140 -3.59 -4.49 -13.68
CA THR A 140 -4.31 -3.39 -12.98
C THR A 140 -3.47 -2.68 -11.91
N GLY A 141 -2.62 -3.41 -11.18
CA GLY A 141 -1.66 -2.80 -10.24
C GLY A 141 -0.66 -1.87 -10.95
N LYS A 142 -0.16 -2.29 -12.13
CA LYS A 142 0.73 -1.47 -12.97
C LYS A 142 0.05 -0.17 -13.42
N TRP A 143 -1.21 -0.23 -13.83
CA TRP A 143 -1.94 0.98 -14.24
C TRP A 143 -2.11 1.98 -13.09
N THR A 144 -2.31 1.51 -11.85
CA THR A 144 -2.37 2.41 -10.69
C THR A 144 -1.06 3.17 -10.50
N VAL A 145 0.08 2.48 -10.58
CA VAL A 145 1.40 3.12 -10.45
C VAL A 145 1.65 4.10 -11.60
N GLN A 146 1.28 3.75 -12.83
CA GLN A 146 1.40 4.63 -13.98
C GLN A 146 0.54 5.90 -13.82
N GLN A 147 -0.69 5.76 -13.36
CA GLN A 147 -1.57 6.91 -13.10
C GLN A 147 -1.09 7.75 -11.92
N ALA A 148 -0.51 7.13 -10.88
CA ALA A 148 0.10 7.87 -9.78
C ALA A 148 1.23 8.78 -10.28
N ALA A 149 2.10 8.26 -11.14
CA ALA A 149 3.17 9.04 -11.77
C ALA A 149 2.63 10.17 -12.67
N GLU A 150 1.66 9.88 -13.54
CA GLU A 150 1.01 10.87 -14.40
C GLU A 150 0.39 12.03 -13.61
N LEU A 151 -0.23 11.70 -12.46
CA LEU A 151 -0.87 12.67 -11.57
C LEU A 151 0.11 13.36 -10.61
N SER A 152 1.41 13.05 -10.68
CA SER A 152 2.43 13.52 -9.72
C SER A 152 2.08 13.20 -8.25
N VAL A 153 1.48 12.02 -8.01
CA VAL A 153 1.14 11.53 -6.67
C VAL A 153 2.11 10.42 -6.28
N ALA A 154 2.82 10.61 -5.17
CA ALA A 154 3.70 9.58 -4.62
C ALA A 154 2.88 8.42 -4.04
N ALA A 155 3.10 7.20 -4.56
CA ALA A 155 2.48 5.96 -4.09
C ALA A 155 3.50 4.83 -3.90
N PRO A 156 4.55 5.03 -3.08
CA PRO A 156 5.69 4.12 -3.01
C PRO A 156 5.32 2.72 -2.47
N THR A 157 4.33 2.61 -1.58
CA THR A 157 3.88 1.31 -1.04
C THR A 157 3.22 0.46 -2.12
N ILE A 158 2.39 1.08 -2.96
CA ILE A 158 1.75 0.41 -4.09
C ILE A 158 2.81 0.09 -5.16
N ALA A 159 3.74 1.01 -5.44
CA ALA A 159 4.80 0.80 -6.42
C ALA A 159 5.71 -0.38 -6.06
N CYS A 160 6.19 -0.46 -4.82
CA CYS A 160 7.10 -1.54 -4.44
C CYS A 160 6.41 -2.92 -4.41
N SER A 161 5.08 -2.98 -4.23
CA SER A 161 4.32 -4.23 -4.40
C SER A 161 4.34 -4.74 -5.83
N LEU A 162 4.48 -3.86 -6.82
CA LEU A 162 4.67 -4.21 -8.21
C LEU A 162 6.11 -4.69 -8.46
N ASP A 163 7.10 -3.95 -7.95
CA ASP A 163 8.51 -4.31 -8.08
C ASP A 163 8.82 -5.67 -7.44
N SER A 164 8.24 -5.95 -6.27
CA SER A 164 8.38 -7.23 -5.58
C SER A 164 7.85 -8.39 -6.41
N ARG A 165 6.75 -8.18 -7.13
CA ARG A 165 6.21 -9.17 -8.08
C ARG A 165 7.14 -9.37 -9.27
N PHE A 166 7.69 -8.30 -9.84
CA PHE A 166 8.68 -8.40 -10.92
C PHE A 166 9.91 -9.20 -10.48
N LEU A 167 10.48 -8.88 -9.31
CA LEU A 167 11.62 -9.61 -8.75
C LEU A 167 11.29 -11.07 -8.46
N SER A 168 10.09 -11.39 -7.95
CA SER A 168 9.65 -12.77 -7.78
C SER A 168 9.61 -13.54 -9.11
N GLY A 169 9.28 -12.83 -10.21
CA GLY A 169 9.26 -13.32 -11.58
C GLY A 169 10.60 -13.84 -12.09
N LEU A 170 11.70 -13.23 -11.63
CA LEU A 170 13.09 -13.54 -12.01
C LEU A 170 13.65 -14.74 -11.21
N LYS A 171 12.86 -15.79 -11.04
CA LYS A 171 13.17 -16.91 -10.14
C LYS A 171 14.54 -17.56 -10.44
N GLU A 172 14.77 -17.89 -11.70
CA GLU A 172 15.99 -18.56 -12.15
C GLU A 172 17.23 -17.66 -11.95
N GLU A 173 17.10 -16.35 -12.20
CA GLU A 173 18.15 -15.36 -11.94
C GLU A 173 18.44 -15.20 -10.44
N ARG A 174 17.39 -15.20 -9.60
CA ARG A 174 17.55 -15.12 -8.14
C ARG A 174 18.27 -16.33 -7.56
N GLU A 175 17.97 -17.54 -8.05
CA GLU A 175 18.67 -18.76 -7.62
C GLU A 175 20.15 -18.74 -8.04
N ALA A 176 20.43 -18.34 -9.27
CA ALA A 176 21.80 -18.17 -9.73
C ALA A 176 22.56 -17.10 -8.92
N ALA A 177 21.91 -15.98 -8.62
CA ALA A 177 22.48 -14.92 -7.78
C ALA A 177 22.73 -15.41 -6.34
N ALA A 178 21.80 -16.16 -5.75
CA ALA A 178 21.96 -16.71 -4.41
C ALA A 178 23.21 -17.61 -4.30
N GLU A 179 23.48 -18.44 -5.31
CA GLU A 179 24.69 -19.28 -5.34
C GLU A 179 25.98 -18.44 -5.45
N VAL A 180 25.97 -17.37 -6.26
CA VAL A 180 27.10 -16.44 -6.37
C VAL A 180 27.39 -15.77 -5.02
N PHE A 181 26.36 -15.23 -4.36
CA PHE A 181 26.53 -14.52 -3.09
C PHE A 181 26.87 -15.46 -1.94
N ARG A 182 26.33 -16.68 -1.92
CA ARG A 182 26.68 -17.71 -0.93
C ARG A 182 28.15 -18.08 -1.01
N LYS A 183 28.69 -18.26 -2.23
CA LYS A 183 30.13 -18.44 -2.46
C LYS A 183 30.97 -17.25 -2.01
N ALA A 184 30.43 -16.04 -2.09
CA ALA A 184 31.06 -14.82 -1.60
C ALA A 184 30.91 -14.59 -0.08
N GLY A 185 30.29 -15.51 0.66
CA GLY A 185 30.12 -15.43 2.11
C GLY A 185 28.85 -14.72 2.59
N VAL A 186 27.90 -14.45 1.69
CA VAL A 186 26.59 -13.85 2.00
C VAL A 186 25.50 -14.92 1.88
N GLY A 187 24.97 -15.35 3.02
CA GLY A 187 23.85 -16.29 3.06
C GLY A 187 22.48 -15.61 2.91
N ASP A 188 21.43 -16.42 2.88
CA ASP A 188 20.04 -15.97 2.74
C ASP A 188 19.60 -15.11 3.95
N ILE A 189 20.17 -15.35 5.14
CA ILE A 189 20.02 -14.53 6.35
C ILE A 189 21.42 -14.17 6.85
N LEU A 190 21.68 -12.89 7.07
CA LEU A 190 23.03 -12.37 7.38
C LEU A 190 23.47 -12.64 8.82
N ILE A 191 22.56 -12.46 9.77
CA ILE A 191 22.83 -12.61 11.20
C ILE A 191 21.62 -13.23 11.87
N THR A 192 21.81 -14.33 12.60
CA THR A 192 20.83 -14.83 13.54
C THR A 192 20.87 -13.99 14.81
N LYS A 193 19.83 -13.19 15.03
CA LYS A 193 19.60 -12.52 16.31
C LYS A 193 18.58 -13.31 17.10
N GLU A 194 18.86 -13.54 18.37
CA GLU A 194 17.83 -14.00 19.29
C GLU A 194 16.78 -12.88 19.41
N VAL A 195 15.52 -13.24 19.16
CA VAL A 195 14.39 -12.32 19.19
C VAL A 195 13.35 -12.84 20.15
N ASP A 196 12.79 -11.94 20.96
CA ASP A 196 11.57 -12.22 21.70
C ASP A 196 10.43 -12.37 20.68
N LYS A 197 9.93 -13.60 20.55
CA LYS A 197 8.87 -13.93 19.58
C LYS A 197 7.59 -13.14 19.83
N GLU A 198 7.18 -12.96 21.09
CA GLU A 198 5.94 -12.25 21.41
C GLU A 198 6.07 -10.76 21.10
N GLN A 199 7.21 -10.16 21.46
CA GLN A 199 7.51 -8.78 21.11
C GLN A 199 7.53 -8.59 19.58
N LEU A 200 8.19 -9.49 18.85
CA LEU A 200 8.28 -9.43 17.39
C LEU A 200 6.89 -9.53 16.75
N ILE A 201 6.05 -10.47 17.20
CA ILE A 201 4.67 -10.61 16.72
C ILE A 201 3.89 -9.31 16.89
N ASN A 202 3.96 -8.69 18.07
CA ASN A 202 3.27 -7.44 18.33
C ASN A 202 3.83 -6.27 17.51
N ASP A 203 5.16 -6.23 17.33
CA ASP A 203 5.81 -5.17 16.57
C ASP A 203 5.49 -5.27 15.07
N VAL A 204 5.53 -6.48 14.49
CA VAL A 204 5.13 -6.74 13.10
C VAL A 204 3.66 -6.40 12.89
N ARG A 205 2.77 -6.76 13.82
CA ARG A 205 1.35 -6.39 13.77
C ARG A 205 1.16 -4.87 13.66
N LYS A 206 1.86 -4.11 14.50
CA LYS A 206 1.81 -2.63 14.50
C LYS A 206 2.43 -2.03 13.22
N ALA A 207 3.54 -2.60 12.75
CA ALA A 207 4.22 -2.20 11.51
C ALA A 207 3.34 -2.40 10.28
N LEU A 208 2.70 -3.57 10.19
CA LEU A 208 1.72 -3.91 9.15
C LEU A 208 0.56 -2.91 9.16
N TYR A 209 -0.02 -2.64 10.33
CA TYR A 209 -1.13 -1.69 10.44
C TYR A 209 -0.75 -0.27 10.00
N ALA A 210 0.37 0.26 10.50
CA ALA A 210 0.87 1.59 10.11
C ALA A 210 1.17 1.68 8.61
N SER A 211 1.77 0.62 8.04
CA SER A 211 2.06 0.56 6.60
C SER A 211 0.79 0.51 5.76
N LYS A 212 -0.25 -0.19 6.25
CA LYS A 212 -1.58 -0.23 5.62
C LYS A 212 -2.20 1.16 5.56
N ILE A 213 -2.13 1.95 6.65
CA ILE A 213 -2.59 3.35 6.62
C ILE A 213 -1.89 4.14 5.51
N CYS A 214 -0.57 4.01 5.35
CA CYS A 214 0.16 4.66 4.26
C CYS A 214 -0.33 4.22 2.88
N SER A 215 -0.54 2.92 2.64
CA SER A 215 -1.05 2.39 1.36
C SER A 215 -2.41 2.99 1.00
N TYR A 216 -3.35 3.01 1.94
CA TYR A 216 -4.68 3.60 1.70
C TYR A 216 -4.59 5.13 1.54
N ALA A 217 -3.77 5.83 2.31
CA ALA A 217 -3.57 7.27 2.14
C ALA A 217 -3.07 7.60 0.73
N GLN A 218 -2.11 6.83 0.21
CA GLN A 218 -1.61 6.96 -1.16
C GLN A 218 -2.70 6.69 -2.19
N GLY A 219 -3.44 5.58 -2.05
CA GLY A 219 -4.55 5.24 -2.95
C GLY A 219 -5.64 6.33 -2.99
N MET A 220 -6.08 6.80 -1.83
CA MET A 220 -7.10 7.86 -1.75
C MET A 220 -6.60 9.19 -2.33
N ASN A 221 -5.32 9.50 -2.18
CA ASN A 221 -4.71 10.67 -2.80
C ASN A 221 -4.68 10.57 -4.34
N ILE A 222 -4.45 9.37 -4.90
CA ILE A 222 -4.53 9.14 -6.36
C ILE A 222 -5.96 9.41 -6.85
N ILE A 223 -6.97 8.87 -6.15
CA ILE A 223 -8.39 9.08 -6.50
C ILE A 223 -8.74 10.57 -6.42
N ARG A 224 -8.32 11.26 -5.36
CA ARG A 224 -8.55 12.70 -5.21
C ARG A 224 -7.90 13.51 -6.34
N ALA A 225 -6.64 13.23 -6.66
CA ALA A 225 -5.93 13.94 -7.72
C ALA A 225 -6.63 13.76 -9.08
N LYS A 226 -7.06 12.53 -9.40
CA LYS A 226 -7.81 12.29 -10.64
C LYS A 226 -9.17 12.97 -10.64
N SER A 227 -9.86 12.96 -9.50
CA SER A 227 -11.13 13.66 -9.34
C SER A 227 -11.00 15.16 -9.60
N ILE A 228 -9.89 15.79 -9.15
CA ILE A 228 -9.60 17.20 -9.40
C ILE A 228 -9.29 17.42 -10.89
N GLU A 229 -8.41 16.62 -11.49
CA GLU A 229 -8.03 16.72 -12.91
C GLU A 229 -9.26 16.63 -13.84
N LYS A 230 -10.21 15.74 -13.52
CA LYS A 230 -11.39 15.48 -14.35
C LYS A 230 -12.65 16.24 -13.92
N GLY A 231 -12.64 16.95 -12.80
CA GLY A 231 -13.84 17.60 -12.25
C GLY A 231 -14.94 16.63 -11.82
N TRP A 232 -14.60 15.37 -11.50
CA TRP A 232 -15.59 14.33 -11.18
C TRP A 232 -16.27 14.48 -9.81
N ASN A 233 -15.73 15.32 -8.92
CA ASN A 233 -16.25 15.54 -7.57
C ASN A 233 -16.51 14.24 -6.78
N LEU A 234 -15.57 13.29 -6.88
CA LEU A 234 -15.70 11.96 -6.27
C LEU A 234 -15.85 12.06 -4.74
N ASN A 235 -16.81 11.30 -4.20
CA ASN A 235 -17.01 11.20 -2.76
C ASN A 235 -16.16 10.07 -2.17
N LEU A 236 -15.04 10.44 -1.55
CA LEU A 236 -14.09 9.50 -0.94
C LEU A 236 -14.68 8.71 0.24
N GLY A 237 -15.61 9.29 0.99
CA GLY A 237 -16.33 8.59 2.07
C GLY A 237 -17.23 7.48 1.51
N GLU A 238 -18.00 7.78 0.46
CA GLU A 238 -18.84 6.78 -0.21
C GLU A 238 -18.03 5.68 -0.91
N ILE A 239 -16.90 6.02 -1.53
CA ILE A 239 -15.96 5.03 -2.08
C ILE A 239 -15.47 4.08 -0.97
N SER A 240 -15.13 4.63 0.20
CA SER A 240 -14.70 3.82 1.35
C SER A 240 -15.84 2.93 1.86
N ARG A 241 -17.07 3.45 1.90
CA ARG A 241 -18.27 2.71 2.32
C ARG A 241 -18.51 1.48 1.45
N ILE A 242 -18.45 1.62 0.13
CA ILE A 242 -18.72 0.49 -0.79
C ILE A 242 -17.61 -0.55 -0.79
N TRP A 243 -16.42 -0.24 -0.27
CA TRP A 243 -15.34 -1.22 -0.10
C TRP A 243 -15.44 -2.00 1.23
N LYS A 244 -16.31 -1.61 2.17
CA LYS A 244 -16.50 -2.31 3.45
C LYS A 244 -16.92 -3.78 3.30
N GLY A 245 -17.54 -4.13 2.18
CA GLY A 245 -18.06 -5.47 1.91
C GLY A 245 -17.94 -5.84 0.44
N GLY A 246 -18.06 -7.13 0.15
CA GLY A 246 -18.06 -7.69 -1.21
C GLY A 246 -16.70 -7.69 -1.93
N CYS A 247 -15.85 -6.67 -1.75
CA CYS A 247 -14.56 -6.59 -2.42
C CYS A 247 -13.43 -7.38 -1.70
N ILE A 248 -12.26 -7.47 -2.33
CA ILE A 248 -11.10 -8.19 -1.78
C ILE A 248 -10.48 -7.45 -0.59
N ILE A 249 -10.40 -6.12 -0.65
CA ILE A 249 -9.79 -5.30 0.42
C ILE A 249 -10.73 -5.02 1.60
N ARG A 250 -11.86 -5.74 1.69
CA ARG A 250 -12.87 -5.52 2.74
C ARG A 250 -12.27 -5.76 4.13
N ALA A 251 -12.51 -4.81 5.03
CA ALA A 251 -11.91 -4.77 6.36
C ALA A 251 -12.68 -3.82 7.28
N VAL A 252 -12.64 -4.08 8.59
CA VAL A 252 -13.14 -3.13 9.62
C VAL A 252 -12.41 -1.77 9.54
N PHE A 253 -11.19 -1.79 9.00
CA PHE A 253 -10.40 -0.60 8.71
C PHE A 253 -11.14 0.46 7.85
N LEU A 254 -12.03 0.04 6.96
CA LEU A 254 -12.73 0.94 6.04
C LEU A 254 -13.83 1.78 6.70
N ASP A 255 -14.39 1.31 7.82
CA ASP A 255 -15.30 2.11 8.65
C ASP A 255 -14.62 3.40 9.11
N ARG A 256 -13.34 3.29 9.44
CA ARG A 256 -12.55 4.40 9.97
C ARG A 256 -12.14 5.36 8.88
N ILE A 257 -11.82 4.86 7.69
CA ILE A 257 -11.57 5.72 6.51
C ILE A 257 -12.83 6.50 6.16
N LYS A 258 -14.00 5.83 6.15
CA LYS A 258 -15.28 6.50 5.93
C LYS A 258 -15.49 7.60 6.98
N ALA A 259 -15.33 7.28 8.26
CA ALA A 259 -15.48 8.26 9.35
C ALA A 259 -14.53 9.46 9.21
N ALA A 260 -13.28 9.25 8.78
CA ALA A 260 -12.32 10.33 8.54
C ALA A 260 -12.81 11.29 7.43
N TYR A 261 -13.36 10.77 6.33
CA TYR A 261 -13.91 11.59 5.26
C TYR A 261 -15.29 12.19 5.59
N ASP A 262 -16.09 11.55 6.44
CA ASP A 262 -17.32 12.14 6.98
C ASP A 262 -16.98 13.37 7.86
N ARG A 263 -15.93 13.27 8.69
CA ARG A 263 -15.43 14.39 9.51
C ARG A 263 -14.86 15.52 8.64
N ASN A 264 -14.08 15.18 7.61
CA ASN A 264 -13.48 16.15 6.71
C ASN A 264 -13.48 15.64 5.25
N PRO A 265 -14.50 16.02 4.44
CA PRO A 265 -14.56 15.62 3.04
C PRO A 265 -13.40 16.15 2.18
N LYS A 266 -12.70 17.19 2.65
CA LYS A 266 -11.55 17.83 1.99
C LYS A 266 -10.20 17.38 2.57
N LEU A 267 -10.17 16.28 3.32
CA LEU A 267 -8.96 15.76 3.95
C LEU A 267 -7.84 15.54 2.93
N ALA A 268 -6.70 16.19 3.16
CA ALA A 268 -5.55 16.17 2.24
C ALA A 268 -4.77 14.84 2.26
N SER A 269 -4.88 14.06 3.33
CA SER A 269 -4.33 12.70 3.44
C SER A 269 -4.92 12.04 4.68
N LEU A 270 -5.13 10.73 4.63
CA LEU A 270 -5.53 9.97 5.83
C LEU A 270 -4.51 10.09 6.96
N LEU A 271 -3.24 10.34 6.65
CA LEU A 271 -2.19 10.51 7.65
C LEU A 271 -2.38 11.71 8.59
N ILE A 272 -3.20 12.69 8.22
CA ILE A 272 -3.45 13.89 9.02
C ILE A 272 -4.86 13.92 9.63
N ASP A 273 -5.64 12.85 9.46
CA ASP A 273 -6.84 12.66 10.29
C ASP A 273 -6.41 12.46 11.76
N PRO A 274 -7.06 13.09 12.75
CA PRO A 274 -6.63 13.03 14.14
C PRO A 274 -6.53 11.61 14.73
N GLU A 275 -7.42 10.69 14.34
CA GLU A 275 -7.42 9.32 14.86
C GLU A 275 -6.28 8.51 14.26
N PHE A 276 -6.11 8.57 12.93
CA PHE A 276 -4.99 7.90 12.27
C PHE A 276 -3.63 8.49 12.68
N ALA A 277 -3.52 9.82 12.83
CA ALA A 277 -2.29 10.46 13.26
C ALA A 277 -1.85 9.97 14.65
N LYS A 278 -2.79 9.85 15.59
CA LYS A 278 -2.53 9.28 16.92
C LYS A 278 -2.00 7.86 16.82
N GLU A 279 -2.60 7.03 15.99
CA GLU A 279 -2.21 5.63 15.84
C GLU A 279 -0.84 5.44 15.18
N MET A 280 -0.50 6.31 14.22
CA MET A 280 0.82 6.35 13.62
C MET A 280 1.87 6.65 14.70
N VAL A 281 1.61 7.60 15.61
CA VAL A 281 2.50 7.91 16.74
C VAL A 281 2.67 6.71 17.67
N GLU A 282 1.59 6.01 18.01
CA GLU A 282 1.61 4.82 18.89
C GLU A 282 2.36 3.61 18.29
N ARG A 283 2.48 3.55 16.96
CA ARG A 283 3.01 2.37 16.24
C ARG A 283 4.38 2.60 15.62
N GLN A 284 4.79 3.85 15.41
CA GLN A 284 6.01 4.17 14.66
C GLN A 284 7.30 3.58 15.27
N GLU A 285 7.38 3.42 16.60
CA GLU A 285 8.56 2.79 17.21
C GLU A 285 8.66 1.30 16.89
N SER A 286 7.56 0.55 17.07
CA SER A 286 7.46 -0.86 16.68
C SER A 286 7.77 -1.05 15.19
N TRP A 287 7.23 -0.15 14.37
CA TRP A 287 7.46 -0.16 12.93
C TRP A 287 8.94 0.03 12.57
N ARG A 288 9.62 0.98 13.21
CA ARG A 288 11.07 1.18 13.04
C ARG A 288 11.86 -0.04 13.50
N ARG A 289 11.50 -0.66 14.62
CA ARG A 289 12.17 -1.88 15.10
C ARG A 289 12.10 -3.00 14.06
N VAL A 290 10.93 -3.24 13.47
CA VAL A 290 10.74 -4.25 12.42
C VAL A 290 11.60 -3.95 11.19
N VAL A 291 11.50 -2.73 10.66
CA VAL A 291 12.27 -2.34 9.45
C VAL A 291 13.77 -2.40 9.71
N SER A 292 14.25 -1.88 10.84
CA SER A 292 15.67 -1.94 11.20
C SER A 292 16.16 -3.36 11.44
N LEU A 293 15.34 -4.21 12.08
CA LEU A 293 15.67 -5.62 12.29
C LEU A 293 15.81 -6.34 10.95
N ALA A 294 14.79 -6.25 10.08
CA ALA A 294 14.76 -6.88 8.77
C ALA A 294 15.99 -6.50 7.92
N ILE A 295 16.27 -5.19 7.80
CA ILE A 295 17.48 -4.69 7.13
C ILE A 295 18.75 -5.27 7.74
N SER A 296 18.86 -5.31 9.07
CA SER A 296 20.06 -5.78 9.76
C SER A 296 20.37 -7.26 9.58
N VAL A 297 19.37 -8.06 9.21
CA VAL A 297 19.50 -9.51 9.02
C VAL A 297 19.33 -9.95 7.55
N GLY A 298 19.17 -8.99 6.62
CA GLY A 298 19.07 -9.27 5.18
C GLY A 298 17.66 -9.67 4.69
N ILE A 299 16.62 -9.49 5.51
CA ILE A 299 15.23 -9.73 5.09
C ILE A 299 14.66 -8.47 4.43
N SER A 300 14.12 -8.63 3.23
CA SER A 300 13.62 -7.52 2.41
C SER A 300 12.17 -7.18 2.78
N THR A 301 11.93 -5.96 3.24
CA THR A 301 10.58 -5.44 3.55
C THR A 301 10.29 -4.15 2.77
N PRO A 302 10.25 -4.17 1.43
CA PRO A 302 10.15 -2.96 0.62
C PRO A 302 8.84 -2.19 0.85
N GLY A 303 7.73 -2.87 1.09
CA GLY A 303 6.44 -2.30 1.47
C GLY A 303 6.49 -1.55 2.80
N MET A 304 6.95 -2.20 3.86
CA MET A 304 7.06 -1.57 5.18
C MET A 304 8.09 -0.43 5.19
N SER A 305 9.24 -0.63 4.55
CA SER A 305 10.32 0.36 4.47
C SER A 305 9.91 1.61 3.69
N SER A 306 9.29 1.44 2.52
CA SER A 306 8.85 2.56 1.69
C SER A 306 7.67 3.32 2.30
N SER A 307 6.78 2.60 2.99
CA SER A 307 5.70 3.20 3.77
C SER A 307 6.24 4.06 4.92
N LEU A 308 7.30 3.61 5.60
CA LEU A 308 7.96 4.36 6.68
C LEU A 308 8.65 5.61 6.14
N ALA A 309 9.37 5.48 5.02
CA ALA A 309 9.99 6.61 4.33
C ALA A 309 8.94 7.63 3.85
N TYR A 310 7.79 7.17 3.35
CA TYR A 310 6.66 8.03 2.98
C TYR A 310 6.14 8.82 4.19
N PHE A 311 5.88 8.15 5.32
CA PHE A 311 5.45 8.80 6.55
C PHE A 311 6.46 9.85 7.04
N ASP A 312 7.75 9.49 7.12
CA ASP A 312 8.81 10.38 7.57
C ASP A 312 9.02 11.58 6.64
N SER A 313 8.82 11.40 5.33
CA SER A 313 8.87 12.49 4.36
C SER A 313 7.66 13.41 4.51
N TYR A 314 6.46 12.84 4.62
CA TYR A 314 5.21 13.60 4.63
C TYR A 314 5.03 14.45 5.90
N ARG A 315 5.51 13.97 7.05
CA ARG A 315 5.36 14.68 8.34
C ARG A 315 6.37 15.82 8.58
N ARG A 316 7.38 15.98 7.71
CA ARG A 316 8.46 16.96 7.90
C ARG A 316 8.19 18.22 7.08
N SER A 317 8.27 19.38 7.73
CA SER A 317 8.13 20.69 7.06
C SER A 317 9.31 21.07 6.18
N ARG A 318 10.48 20.42 6.34
CA ARG A 318 11.67 20.62 5.52
C ARG A 318 12.27 19.29 5.09
N LEU A 319 12.38 19.10 3.78
CA LEU A 319 13.02 17.98 3.09
C LEU A 319 14.34 18.43 2.45
N PRO A 320 15.26 17.51 2.12
CA PRO A 320 16.53 17.85 1.46
C PRO A 320 16.38 18.32 0.00
N ALA A 321 15.15 18.57 -0.48
CA ALA A 321 14.87 19.05 -1.84
C ALA A 321 15.46 20.44 -2.14
N ASN A 322 15.84 21.21 -1.11
CA ASN A 322 16.59 22.45 -1.29
C ASN A 322 17.96 22.21 -1.97
N LEU A 323 18.65 21.11 -1.64
CA LEU A 323 19.91 20.76 -2.30
C LEU A 323 19.65 20.30 -3.75
N LEU A 324 18.58 19.56 -4.01
CA LEU A 324 18.20 19.16 -5.37
C LEU A 324 17.91 20.40 -6.24
N GLN A 325 17.18 21.38 -5.70
CA GLN A 325 16.96 22.66 -6.38
C GLN A 325 18.27 23.39 -6.68
N ALA A 326 19.19 23.46 -5.70
CA ALA A 326 20.51 24.05 -5.90
C ALA A 326 21.32 23.32 -6.99
N GLN A 327 21.33 21.99 -6.99
CA GLN A 327 22.00 21.19 -8.03
C GLN A 327 21.42 21.49 -9.43
N ARG A 328 20.10 21.48 -9.56
CA ARG A 328 19.39 21.77 -10.83
C ARG A 328 19.71 23.17 -11.34
N ASP A 329 19.72 24.17 -10.46
CA ASP A 329 20.13 25.52 -10.84
C ASP A 329 21.61 25.60 -11.21
N TYR A 330 22.47 24.85 -10.51
CA TYR A 330 23.91 24.81 -10.77
C TYR A 330 24.24 24.32 -12.18
N PHE A 331 23.77 23.13 -12.57
CA PHE A 331 24.15 22.55 -13.85
C PHE A 331 23.28 23.00 -15.03
N GLY A 332 22.05 23.46 -14.76
CA GLY A 332 21.03 23.65 -15.78
C GLY A 332 20.31 24.99 -15.76
N ALA A 333 20.68 25.91 -14.86
CA ALA A 333 20.01 27.21 -14.69
C ALA A 333 18.47 27.09 -14.54
N HIS A 334 18.02 26.01 -13.89
CA HIS A 334 16.60 25.71 -13.70
C HIS A 334 15.88 26.64 -12.72
N THR A 335 16.59 27.59 -12.11
CA THR A 335 16.09 28.50 -11.07
C THR A 335 15.62 27.79 -9.80
N TYR A 336 15.40 28.56 -8.74
CA TYR A 336 14.83 28.09 -7.49
C TYR A 336 14.03 29.20 -6.79
N GLU A 337 13.13 28.81 -5.88
CA GLU A 337 12.42 29.74 -4.99
C GLU A 337 13.13 29.84 -3.63
N ARG A 338 12.87 30.93 -2.90
CA ARG A 338 13.46 31.18 -1.59
C ARG A 338 12.40 31.19 -0.49
N ILE A 339 12.82 30.86 0.73
CA ILE A 339 11.95 30.88 1.91
C ILE A 339 11.76 32.27 2.52
N ASP A 340 12.61 33.22 2.13
CA ASP A 340 12.70 34.59 2.66
C ASP A 340 12.37 35.66 1.61
N ALA A 341 12.07 35.27 0.37
CA ALA A 341 11.72 36.18 -0.71
C ALA A 341 10.84 35.50 -1.76
N SER A 342 9.84 36.23 -2.26
CA SER A 342 8.99 35.78 -3.37
C SER A 342 9.72 35.95 -4.71
N GLY A 343 9.56 34.97 -5.60
CA GLY A 343 10.09 35.03 -6.96
C GLY A 343 10.95 33.81 -7.33
N SER A 344 11.44 33.82 -8.57
CA SER A 344 12.36 32.81 -9.11
C SER A 344 13.77 33.39 -9.17
N PHE A 345 14.74 32.65 -8.65
CA PHE A 345 16.12 33.07 -8.47
C PHE A 345 17.05 32.14 -9.25
N HIS A 346 18.07 32.70 -9.88
CA HIS A 346 19.19 31.97 -10.47
C HIS A 346 20.47 32.41 -9.79
N THR A 347 21.44 31.51 -9.63
CA THR A 347 22.74 31.81 -9.06
C THR A 347 23.87 31.42 -10.02
N GLU A 348 24.86 32.30 -10.21
CA GLU A 348 26.07 31.98 -10.96
C GLU A 348 27.05 31.14 -10.12
N TRP A 349 26.66 29.91 -9.78
CA TRP A 349 27.35 29.09 -8.78
C TRP A 349 28.84 28.90 -9.04
N SER A 350 29.22 28.55 -10.27
CA SER A 350 30.62 28.32 -10.65
C SER A 350 31.48 29.57 -10.51
N LYS A 351 30.92 30.76 -10.75
CA LYS A 351 31.62 32.03 -10.61
C LYS A 351 31.86 32.36 -9.14
N ILE A 352 30.84 32.19 -8.30
CA ILE A 352 30.93 32.42 -6.86
C ILE A 352 31.93 31.45 -6.22
N ALA A 353 31.84 30.15 -6.52
CA ALA A 353 32.75 29.15 -5.97
C ALA A 353 34.22 29.42 -6.34
N LYS A 354 34.49 29.81 -7.60
CA LYS A 354 35.84 30.19 -8.05
C LYS A 354 36.38 31.46 -7.38
N LEU A 355 35.51 32.43 -7.10
CA LEU A 355 35.90 33.65 -6.38
C LEU A 355 36.21 33.35 -4.92
N GLN A 356 35.40 32.50 -4.28
CA GLN A 356 35.59 32.11 -2.89
C GLN A 356 36.81 31.23 -2.68
N ALA A 357 37.17 30.37 -3.64
CA ALA A 357 38.38 29.52 -3.55
C ALA A 357 39.71 30.26 -3.74
N LYS A 358 39.69 31.56 -4.10
CA LYS A 358 40.88 32.40 -4.22
C LYS A 358 41.24 33.14 -2.92
N PHE A 359 40.37 33.05 -1.92
CA PHE A 359 40.58 33.51 -0.55
C PHE A 359 40.57 32.29 0.38
#